data_AF-A0A166INC8-F1
#
_entry.id   AF-A0A166INC8-F1
#
_cell.length_a   1.000
_cell.length_b   1.000
_cell.length_c   1.000
_cell.angle_alpha   90.00
_cell.angle_beta   90.00
_cell.angle_gamma   90.00
#
_symmetry.space_group_name_H-M   'P 1'
#
loop_
_entity.id
_entity.type
_entity.pdbx_description
1 polymer ?
#
loop_
_entity_poly.entity_id
_entity_poly.type
_entity_poly.pdbx_seq_one_letter_code
_entity_poly.pdbx_strand_id
1 'polypeptide(L)'
;MSAPDPVAVLLEPSVLPHGLPNFASVDPEAYRPAFLEAMRRHRAEIEAIAGSSESPSIENTLVALERAGRELRRVSAVFFTVSASDRTPLTDALEAELAPLLSAHDDAVTLEPRLFSRLRDLADRAPRSGWTPRPPTSSSGGSPDSNGRVPFSTTTARRGSASSTSSSRASPRASRRICSPSRTIAPC
;
A
#
# COMPACT_ATOMS: atom_id res chain seq x y z
N MET A 1 -35.68 -23.28 7.44
CA MET A 1 -34.46 -22.96 6.67
C MET A 1 -33.32 -22.85 7.67
N SER A 2 -32.29 -23.69 7.53
CA SER A 2 -31.09 -23.61 8.36
C SER A 2 -30.48 -22.22 8.20
N ALA A 3 -30.09 -21.58 9.31
CA ALA A 3 -29.33 -20.33 9.23
C ALA A 3 -28.05 -20.56 8.41
N PRO A 4 -27.67 -19.64 7.50
CA PRO A 4 -26.42 -19.74 6.78
C PRO A 4 -25.24 -19.71 7.77
N ASP A 5 -24.16 -20.43 7.44
CA ASP A 5 -22.93 -20.40 8.24
C ASP A 5 -22.46 -18.94 8.39
N PRO A 6 -22.29 -18.43 9.62
CA PRO A 6 -22.01 -17.02 9.85
C PRO A 6 -20.67 -16.58 9.24
N VAL A 7 -19.72 -17.50 9.04
CA VAL A 7 -18.46 -17.21 8.32
C VAL A 7 -18.71 -17.10 6.82
N ALA A 8 -19.53 -17.99 6.26
CA ALA A 8 -19.83 -17.96 4.83
C ALA A 8 -20.58 -16.68 4.41
N VAL A 9 -21.45 -16.14 5.27
CA VAL A 9 -22.15 -14.86 5.03
C VAL A 9 -21.18 -13.70 4.78
N LEU A 10 -20.00 -13.71 5.41
CA LEU A 10 -18.98 -12.68 5.26
C LEU A 10 -18.05 -12.90 4.06
N LEU A 11 -17.82 -14.15 3.66
CA LEU A 11 -16.91 -14.51 2.57
C LEU A 11 -17.62 -14.51 1.21
N GLU A 12 -18.87 -14.94 1.15
CA GLU A 12 -19.62 -15.12 -0.10
C GLU A 12 -20.19 -13.80 -0.67
N PRO A 13 -20.41 -13.71 -1.99
CA PRO A 13 -21.07 -12.55 -2.59
C PRO A 13 -22.47 -12.33 -2.04
N SER A 14 -22.73 -11.12 -1.56
CA SER A 14 -24.07 -10.76 -1.12
C SER A 14 -25.05 -10.75 -2.30
N VAL A 15 -26.24 -11.30 -2.05
CA VAL A 15 -27.38 -11.32 -2.98
C VAL A 15 -28.21 -10.03 -2.94
N LEU A 16 -27.89 -9.11 -2.02
CA LEU A 16 -28.61 -7.84 -1.90
C LEU A 16 -28.31 -6.91 -3.10
N PRO A 17 -29.22 -5.97 -3.43
CA PRO A 17 -28.99 -4.99 -4.49
C PRO A 17 -27.63 -4.30 -4.34
N HIS A 18 -26.92 -4.12 -5.46
CA HIS A 18 -25.57 -3.55 -5.49
C HIS A 18 -24.48 -4.35 -4.74
N GLY A 19 -24.75 -5.59 -4.35
CA GLY A 19 -23.82 -6.41 -3.58
C GLY A 19 -23.60 -5.88 -2.15
N LEU A 20 -24.59 -5.16 -1.61
CA LEU A 20 -24.52 -4.60 -0.26
C LEU A 20 -24.34 -5.70 0.78
N PRO A 21 -23.43 -5.56 1.76
CA PRO A 21 -23.31 -6.52 2.84
C PRO A 21 -24.60 -6.63 3.64
N ASN A 22 -25.00 -7.86 3.99
CA ASN A 22 -26.17 -8.09 4.84
C ASN A 22 -25.79 -7.96 6.32
N PHE A 23 -25.71 -6.73 6.83
CA PHE A 23 -25.35 -6.45 8.22
C PHE A 23 -26.29 -7.11 9.25
N ALA A 24 -27.55 -7.39 8.89
CA ALA A 24 -28.52 -8.02 9.79
C ALA A 24 -28.22 -9.50 10.08
N SER A 25 -27.37 -10.15 9.28
CA SER A 25 -27.02 -11.56 9.43
C SER A 25 -25.56 -11.76 9.85
N VAL A 26 -24.84 -10.69 10.20
CA VAL A 26 -23.45 -10.77 10.64
C VAL A 26 -23.40 -10.95 12.16
N ASP A 27 -22.75 -12.02 12.59
CA ASP A 27 -22.42 -12.25 13.98
C ASP A 27 -21.02 -11.69 14.30
N PRO A 28 -20.86 -10.84 15.33
CA PRO A 28 -19.54 -10.35 15.73
C PRO A 28 -18.52 -11.45 16.05
N GLU A 29 -18.95 -12.62 16.53
CA GLU A 29 -18.04 -13.75 16.81
C GLU A 29 -17.48 -14.39 15.53
N ALA A 30 -18.16 -14.21 14.39
CA ALA A 30 -17.74 -14.78 13.10
C ALA A 30 -16.65 -13.97 12.39
N TYR A 31 -16.37 -12.74 12.82
CA TYR A 31 -15.32 -11.91 12.20
C TYR A 31 -13.95 -12.56 12.29
N ARG A 32 -13.56 -13.04 13.48
CA ARG A 32 -12.24 -13.65 13.70
C ARG A 32 -11.99 -14.86 12.78
N PRO A 33 -12.85 -15.90 12.75
CA PRO A 33 -12.65 -17.02 11.84
C PRO A 33 -12.75 -16.61 10.37
N ALA A 34 -13.61 -15.64 10.01
CA ALA A 34 -13.70 -15.14 8.64
C ALA A 34 -12.41 -14.47 8.16
N PHE A 35 -11.77 -13.64 9.00
CA PHE A 35 -10.49 -13.02 8.67
C PHE A 35 -9.37 -14.06 8.50
N LEU A 36 -9.27 -15.03 9.41
CA LEU A 36 -8.25 -16.07 9.33
C LEU A 36 -8.41 -16.91 8.06
N GLU A 37 -9.64 -17.30 7.73
CA GLU A 37 -9.93 -18.06 6.51
C GLU A 37 -9.67 -17.22 5.24
N ALA A 38 -10.08 -15.95 5.23
CA ALA A 38 -9.85 -15.05 4.11
C ALA A 38 -8.36 -14.79 3.87
N MET A 39 -7.56 -14.61 4.94
CA MET A 39 -6.10 -14.48 4.83
C MET A 39 -5.47 -15.77 4.28
N ARG A 40 -5.93 -16.93 4.74
CA ARG A 40 -5.47 -18.24 4.25
C ARG A 40 -5.77 -18.43 2.75
N ARG A 41 -7.00 -18.13 2.32
CA ARG A 41 -7.41 -18.20 0.91
C ARG A 41 -6.63 -17.23 0.05
N HIS A 42 -6.51 -15.97 0.48
CA HIS A 42 -5.73 -14.97 -0.21
C HIS A 42 -4.26 -15.39 -0.35
N ARG A 43 -3.65 -15.96 0.70
CA ARG A 43 -2.26 -16.45 0.62
C ARG A 43 -2.11 -17.57 -0.42
N ALA A 44 -3.08 -18.47 -0.50
CA ALA A 44 -3.08 -19.54 -1.51
C ALA A 44 -3.22 -18.99 -2.93
N GLU A 45 -4.06 -17.97 -3.14
CA GLU A 45 -4.19 -17.28 -4.43
C GLU A 45 -2.87 -16.62 -4.85
N ILE A 46 -2.20 -15.92 -3.92
CA ILE A 46 -0.90 -15.28 -4.17
C ILE A 46 0.18 -16.31 -4.49
N GLU A 47 0.25 -17.43 -3.75
CA GLU A 47 1.21 -18.49 -4.04
C GLU A 47 0.96 -19.12 -5.42
N ALA A 48 -0.30 -19.29 -5.83
CA ALA A 48 -0.62 -19.79 -7.16
C ALA A 48 -0.14 -18.85 -8.28
N ILE A 49 -0.22 -17.54 -8.06
CA ILE A 49 0.28 -16.52 -9.00
C ILE A 49 1.81 -16.49 -9.01
N ALA A 50 2.44 -16.50 -7.83
CA ALA A 50 3.89 -16.45 -7.66
C ALA A 50 4.59 -17.73 -8.15
N GLY A 51 3.93 -18.88 -8.01
CA GLY A 51 4.42 -20.21 -8.42
C GLY A 51 4.09 -20.61 -9.85
N SER A 52 3.40 -19.76 -10.62
CA SER A 52 3.05 -20.06 -12.02
C SER A 52 4.30 -20.12 -12.90
N SER A 53 4.45 -21.24 -13.64
CA SER A 53 5.54 -21.45 -14.60
C SER A 53 5.30 -20.78 -15.96
N GLU A 54 4.11 -20.23 -16.19
CA GLU A 54 3.77 -19.50 -17.42
C GLU A 54 4.48 -18.16 -17.46
N SER A 55 4.80 -17.68 -18.67
CA SER A 55 5.38 -16.34 -18.85
C SER A 55 4.42 -15.26 -18.30
N PRO A 56 4.95 -14.20 -17.64
CA PRO A 56 4.12 -13.15 -17.08
C PRO A 56 3.34 -12.38 -18.15
N SER A 57 2.02 -12.37 -18.02
CA SER A 57 1.09 -11.58 -18.84
C SER A 57 0.25 -10.66 -17.94
N ILE A 58 -0.46 -9.71 -18.56
CA ILE A 58 -1.38 -8.83 -17.84
C ILE A 58 -2.49 -9.65 -17.18
N GLU A 59 -3.03 -10.64 -17.88
CA GLU A 59 -4.12 -11.49 -17.41
C GLU A 59 -3.68 -12.41 -16.26
N ASN A 60 -2.52 -13.04 -16.40
CA ASN A 60 -2.05 -14.04 -15.43
C ASN A 60 -1.41 -13.43 -14.18
N THR A 61 -0.89 -12.21 -14.27
CA THR A 61 -0.21 -11.55 -13.15
C THR A 61 -1.04 -10.38 -12.63
N LEU A 62 -1.27 -9.35 -13.44
CA LEU A 62 -1.92 -8.11 -12.96
C LEU A 62 -3.41 -8.34 -12.64
N VAL A 63 -4.17 -8.90 -13.59
CA VAL A 63 -5.60 -9.16 -13.39
C VAL A 63 -5.83 -10.23 -12.32
N ALA A 64 -4.94 -11.23 -12.23
CA ALA A 64 -5.00 -12.23 -11.17
C ALA A 64 -4.79 -11.59 -9.79
N LEU A 65 -3.80 -10.71 -9.63
CA LEU A 65 -3.58 -9.96 -8.39
C LEU A 65 -4.76 -9.05 -8.03
N GLU A 66 -5.36 -8.37 -9.00
CA GLU A 66 -6.54 -7.53 -8.75
C GLU A 66 -7.76 -8.33 -8.28
N ARG A 67 -7.88 -9.57 -8.74
CA ARG A 67 -8.94 -10.51 -8.35
C ARG A 67 -8.65 -11.24 -7.05
N ALA A 68 -7.38 -11.34 -6.64
CA ALA A 68 -6.98 -11.97 -5.41
C ALA A 68 -7.47 -11.17 -4.19
N GLY A 69 -7.75 -11.86 -3.09
CA GLY A 69 -8.15 -11.23 -1.82
C GLY A 69 -9.53 -10.57 -1.85
N ARG A 70 -10.41 -10.90 -2.81
CA ARG A 70 -11.79 -10.37 -2.85
C ARG A 70 -12.58 -10.69 -1.59
N GLU A 71 -12.41 -11.88 -1.05
CA GLU A 71 -13.03 -12.31 0.20
C GLU A 71 -12.50 -11.48 1.37
N LEU A 72 -11.18 -11.33 1.49
CA LEU A 72 -10.55 -10.51 2.52
C LEU A 72 -11.01 -9.05 2.45
N ARG A 73 -11.07 -8.46 1.25
CA ARG A 73 -11.60 -7.10 1.04
C ARG A 73 -13.05 -6.98 1.48
N ARG A 74 -13.89 -8.00 1.25
CA ARG A 74 -15.30 -8.00 1.68
C ARG A 74 -15.42 -8.01 3.20
N VAL A 75 -14.73 -8.94 3.87
CA VAL A 75 -14.74 -9.03 5.33
C VAL A 75 -14.21 -7.73 5.96
N SER A 76 -13.09 -7.21 5.45
CA SER A 76 -12.51 -5.94 5.90
C SER A 76 -13.48 -4.77 5.74
N ALA A 77 -14.16 -4.66 4.59
CA ALA A 77 -15.11 -3.57 4.35
C ALA A 77 -16.26 -3.57 5.36
N VAL A 78 -16.81 -4.75 5.68
CA VAL A 78 -17.88 -4.89 6.69
C VAL A 78 -17.35 -4.55 8.08
N PHE A 79 -16.24 -5.16 8.48
CA PHE A 79 -15.67 -4.99 9.81
C PHE A 79 -15.28 -3.53 10.09
N PHE A 80 -14.54 -2.88 9.18
CA PHE A 80 -14.13 -1.49 9.38
C PHE A 80 -15.28 -0.50 9.27
N THR A 81 -16.36 -0.83 8.54
CA THR A 81 -17.58 -0.01 8.58
C THR A 81 -18.22 -0.07 9.96
N VAL A 82 -18.37 -1.27 10.54
CA VAL A 82 -18.94 -1.45 11.89
C VAL A 82 -18.04 -0.84 12.95
N SER A 83 -16.72 -1.12 12.95
CA SER A 83 -15.79 -0.52 13.91
C SER A 83 -15.79 1.02 13.84
N ALA A 84 -15.96 1.61 12.65
CA ALA A 84 -16.01 3.07 12.52
C ALA A 84 -17.33 3.69 13.01
N SER A 85 -18.46 2.99 12.91
CA SER A 85 -19.80 3.57 13.12
C SER A 85 -20.54 3.08 14.37
N ASP A 86 -20.36 1.81 14.75
CA ASP A 86 -21.02 1.14 15.87
C ASP A 86 -20.02 0.29 16.65
N ARG A 87 -19.08 0.99 17.29
CA ARG A 87 -17.94 0.40 17.98
C ARG A 87 -18.37 -0.21 19.32
N THR A 88 -17.97 -1.45 19.57
CA THR A 88 -18.23 -2.19 20.81
C THR A 88 -16.92 -2.70 21.43
N PRO A 89 -16.89 -3.05 22.73
CA PRO A 89 -15.69 -3.63 23.36
C PRO A 89 -15.18 -4.89 22.66
N LEU A 90 -16.08 -5.68 22.06
CA LEU A 90 -15.73 -6.86 21.27
C LEU A 90 -15.03 -6.46 19.97
N THR A 91 -15.57 -5.50 19.22
CA THR A 91 -14.93 -5.04 17.96
C THR A 91 -13.58 -4.39 18.21
N ASP A 92 -13.42 -3.69 19.33
CA ASP A 92 -12.14 -3.07 19.72
C ASP A 92 -11.07 -4.12 20.05
N ALA A 93 -11.45 -5.14 20.81
CA ALA A 93 -10.56 -6.25 21.12
C ALA A 93 -10.14 -7.01 19.84
N LEU A 94 -11.10 -7.25 18.94
CA LEU A 94 -10.82 -7.88 17.65
C LEU A 94 -9.91 -7.02 16.77
N GLU A 95 -10.12 -5.71 16.70
CA GLU A 95 -9.27 -4.81 15.90
C GLU A 95 -7.83 -4.82 16.43
N ALA A 96 -7.65 -4.77 17.75
CA ALA A 96 -6.33 -4.85 18.38
C ALA A 96 -5.62 -6.19 18.11
N GLU A 97 -6.37 -7.30 18.07
CA GLU A 97 -5.82 -8.61 17.72
C GLU A 97 -5.49 -8.73 16.22
N LEU A 98 -6.38 -8.26 15.35
CA LEU A 98 -6.30 -8.45 13.90
C LEU A 98 -5.34 -7.47 13.23
N ALA A 99 -5.18 -6.25 13.74
CA ALA A 99 -4.29 -5.24 13.15
C ALA A 99 -2.85 -5.75 12.89
N PRO A 100 -2.13 -6.34 13.87
CA PRO A 100 -0.80 -6.87 13.60
C PRO A 100 -0.80 -8.07 12.63
N LEU A 101 -1.84 -8.92 12.65
CA LEU A 101 -1.96 -10.06 11.75
C LEU A 101 -2.18 -9.62 10.30
N LEU A 102 -3.06 -8.63 10.09
CA LEU A 102 -3.31 -8.05 8.78
C LEU A 102 -2.09 -7.32 8.23
N SER A 103 -1.36 -6.59 9.09
CA SER A 103 -0.09 -5.95 8.70
C SER A 103 0.93 -6.99 8.24
N ALA A 104 1.12 -8.06 9.02
CA ALA A 104 2.04 -9.14 8.66
C ALA A 104 1.61 -9.86 7.37
N HIS A 105 0.31 -10.04 7.15
CA HIS A 105 -0.22 -10.62 5.92
C HIS A 105 0.05 -9.72 4.70
N ASP A 106 -0.19 -8.42 4.82
CA ASP A 106 0.06 -7.46 3.75
C ASP A 106 1.56 -7.38 3.40
N ASP A 107 2.43 -7.31 4.42
CA ASP A 107 3.89 -7.34 4.24
C ASP A 107 4.32 -8.63 3.52
N ALA A 108 3.76 -9.78 3.92
CA ALA A 108 4.10 -11.06 3.31
C ALA A 108 3.71 -11.13 1.83
N VAL A 109 2.66 -10.41 1.40
CA VAL A 109 2.21 -10.35 0.00
C VAL A 109 3.00 -9.31 -0.78
N THR A 110 3.13 -8.10 -0.25
CA THR A 110 3.79 -6.96 -0.91
C THR A 110 5.29 -7.19 -1.07
N LEU A 111 5.93 -7.87 -0.12
CA LEU A 111 7.38 -8.13 -0.12
C LEU A 111 7.75 -9.49 -0.72
N GLU A 112 6.83 -10.19 -1.38
CA GLU A 112 7.12 -11.49 -1.98
C GLU A 112 8.04 -11.33 -3.22
N PRO A 113 9.28 -11.86 -3.18
CA PRO A 113 10.28 -11.58 -4.20
C PRO A 113 9.97 -12.19 -5.58
N ARG A 114 9.26 -13.33 -5.63
CA ARG A 114 8.91 -13.97 -6.92
C ARG A 114 7.86 -13.13 -7.64
N LEU A 115 6.86 -12.64 -6.92
CA LEU A 115 5.81 -11.78 -7.42
C LEU A 115 6.39 -10.45 -7.91
N PHE A 116 7.29 -9.85 -7.14
CA PHE A 116 7.99 -8.64 -7.56
C PHE A 116 8.78 -8.84 -8.86
N SER A 117 9.54 -9.95 -8.96
CA SER A 117 10.30 -10.28 -10.16
C SER A 117 9.37 -10.45 -11.37
N ARG A 118 8.24 -11.13 -11.18
CA ARG A 118 7.22 -11.36 -12.21
C ARG A 118 6.56 -10.06 -12.69
N LEU A 119 6.30 -9.12 -11.77
CA LEU A 119 5.76 -7.79 -12.09
C LEU A 119 6.77 -6.91 -12.83
N ARG A 120 8.05 -6.95 -12.43
CA ARG A 120 9.12 -6.23 -13.13
C ARG A 120 9.27 -6.74 -14.57
N ASP A 121 9.31 -8.05 -14.75
CA ASP A 121 9.41 -8.67 -16.08
C ASP A 121 8.20 -8.30 -16.96
N LEU A 122 7.00 -8.23 -16.37
CA LEU A 122 5.81 -7.74 -17.07
C LEU A 122 5.94 -6.26 -17.44
N ALA A 123 6.41 -5.41 -16.52
CA ALA A 123 6.57 -3.97 -16.75
C ALA A 123 7.59 -3.66 -17.87
N ASP A 124 8.65 -4.45 -17.97
CA ASP A 124 9.65 -4.33 -19.03
C ASP A 124 9.11 -4.78 -20.40
N ARG A 125 8.17 -5.73 -20.42
CA ARG A 125 7.54 -6.27 -21.64
C ARG A 125 6.30 -5.48 -22.08
N ALA A 126 5.58 -4.89 -21.14
CA ALA A 126 4.32 -4.23 -21.41
C ALA A 126 4.60 -2.99 -22.28
N PRO A 127 3.93 -2.85 -23.44
CA PRO A 127 3.99 -1.61 -24.18
C PRO A 127 3.55 -0.49 -23.24
N ARG A 128 4.31 0.61 -23.19
CA ARG A 128 3.88 1.85 -22.53
C ARG A 128 2.71 2.43 -23.32
N SER A 129 1.56 1.77 -23.26
CA SER A 129 0.40 2.09 -24.07
C SER A 129 -0.26 3.33 -23.48
N GLY A 130 -0.02 4.48 -24.12
CA GLY A 130 -0.98 5.58 -24.25
C GLY A 130 -1.67 6.10 -22.99
N TRP A 131 -1.12 5.88 -21.80
CA TRP A 131 -1.67 6.44 -20.58
C TRP A 131 -1.51 7.95 -20.64
N THR A 132 -2.59 8.65 -20.97
CA THR A 132 -2.71 10.07 -20.72
C THR A 132 -3.06 10.22 -19.24
N PRO A 133 -2.20 10.83 -18.41
CA PRO A 133 -2.57 11.17 -17.05
C PRO A 133 -3.92 11.86 -17.08
N ARG A 134 -4.84 11.46 -16.20
CA ARG A 134 -6.06 12.24 -15.99
C ARG A 134 -5.60 13.67 -15.72
N PRO A 135 -6.04 14.67 -16.51
CA PRO A 135 -5.61 16.04 -16.28
C PRO A 135 -5.94 16.41 -14.83
N PRO A 136 -5.08 17.21 -14.16
CA PRO A 136 -5.41 17.68 -12.82
C PRO A 136 -6.78 18.32 -12.92
N THR A 137 -7.74 17.80 -12.13
CA THR A 137 -9.05 18.42 -12.03
C THR A 137 -8.77 19.84 -11.58
N SER A 138 -9.03 20.83 -12.45
CA SER A 138 -8.95 22.22 -12.09
C SER A 138 -9.90 22.40 -10.91
N SER A 139 -9.36 22.40 -9.69
CA SER A 139 -10.08 22.87 -8.52
C SER A 139 -10.53 24.27 -8.89
N SER A 140 -11.84 24.44 -9.09
CA SER A 140 -12.49 25.70 -9.39
C SER A 140 -11.88 26.82 -8.55
N GLY A 141 -11.21 27.77 -9.21
CA GLY A 141 -10.56 28.87 -8.50
C GLY A 141 -9.70 29.75 -9.41
N GLY A 142 -10.31 30.33 -10.45
CA GLY A 142 -9.72 31.41 -11.25
C GLY A 142 -9.90 31.18 -12.75
N SER A 143 -10.91 31.81 -13.34
CA SER A 143 -10.89 32.01 -14.79
C SER A 143 -9.61 32.77 -15.16
N PRO A 144 -8.86 32.34 -16.20
CA PRO A 144 -7.76 33.15 -16.70
C PRO A 144 -8.28 34.51 -17.12
N ASP A 145 -7.55 35.57 -16.77
CA ASP A 145 -7.80 36.88 -17.36
C ASP A 145 -7.58 36.82 -18.89
N SER A 146 -8.03 37.83 -19.62
CA SER A 146 -7.93 37.89 -21.09
C SER A 146 -6.50 37.83 -21.64
N ASN A 147 -5.48 37.78 -20.76
CA ASN A 147 -4.06 37.69 -21.07
C ASN A 147 -3.43 36.33 -20.72
N GLY A 148 -4.22 35.33 -20.31
CA GLY A 148 -3.76 33.94 -20.13
C GLY A 148 -2.77 33.76 -18.98
N ARG A 149 -2.72 34.68 -18.00
CA ARG A 149 -1.89 34.50 -16.80
C ARG A 149 -2.70 33.83 -15.69
N VAL A 150 -2.22 32.67 -15.23
CA VAL A 150 -2.59 32.18 -13.91
C VAL A 150 -1.79 32.96 -12.85
N PRO A 151 -2.42 33.48 -11.77
CA PRO A 151 -1.68 34.10 -10.69
C PRO A 151 -0.90 33.01 -9.97
N PHE A 152 0.38 32.87 -10.31
CA PHE A 152 1.32 32.12 -9.49
C PHE A 152 1.41 32.87 -8.16
N SER A 153 0.83 32.32 -7.10
CA SER A 153 1.02 32.83 -5.74
C SER A 153 2.50 32.66 -5.39
N THR A 154 3.30 33.66 -5.73
CA THR A 154 4.69 33.81 -5.32
C THR A 154 4.73 34.10 -3.83
N THR A 155 4.57 33.06 -3.00
CA THR A 155 5.09 33.06 -1.63
C THR A 155 6.48 32.44 -1.67
N THR A 156 7.38 33.07 -2.44
CA THR A 156 8.83 32.98 -2.19
C THR A 156 9.18 34.18 -1.33
N ALA A 157 9.15 33.99 -0.01
CA ALA A 157 9.66 34.95 0.95
C ALA A 157 11.20 35.05 0.79
N ARG A 158 11.61 35.90 -0.14
CA ARG A 158 12.95 36.47 -0.24
C ARG A 158 13.14 37.44 0.94
N ARG A 159 13.61 36.94 2.09
CA ARG A 159 14.14 37.82 3.14
C ARG A 159 15.63 38.07 2.89
N GLY A 160 15.88 39.21 2.24
CA GLY A 160 17.05 40.08 2.36
C GLY A 160 18.44 39.46 2.50
N SER A 161 19.19 39.48 1.40
CA SER A 161 20.64 39.66 1.41
C SER A 161 20.98 41.06 1.92
N ALA A 162 21.83 41.17 2.94
CA ALA A 162 22.65 42.35 3.21
C ALA A 162 24.07 41.90 3.55
N SER A 163 24.98 42.29 2.67
CA SER A 163 26.43 42.11 2.66
C SER A 163 27.14 42.98 3.71
N SER A 164 28.17 42.45 4.35
CA SER A 164 29.29 43.24 4.85
C SER A 164 30.61 42.49 4.66
N THR A 165 31.50 43.11 3.89
CA THR A 165 32.86 42.71 3.58
C THR A 165 33.83 43.21 4.65
N SER A 166 34.67 42.34 5.22
CA SER A 166 36.06 42.65 5.61
C SER A 166 36.78 41.32 5.97
N SER A 167 37.69 40.83 5.12
CA SER A 167 39.15 40.98 5.22
C SER A 167 39.75 40.66 6.59
N SER A 168 40.41 39.50 6.73
CA SER A 168 41.78 39.42 7.26
C SER A 168 42.41 38.01 7.13
N ARG A 169 43.41 37.93 6.24
CA ARG A 169 44.72 37.24 6.32
C ARG A 169 44.94 35.92 7.09
N ALA A 170 45.72 35.07 6.39
CA ALA A 170 46.86 34.27 6.85
C ALA A 170 46.68 32.77 7.19
N SER A 171 47.06 31.94 6.19
CA SER A 171 47.80 30.65 6.22
C SER A 171 48.83 30.47 7.36
N PRO A 172 49.52 29.29 7.56
CA PRO A 172 49.43 27.97 6.89
C PRO A 172 49.62 26.71 7.79
N ARG A 173 49.59 25.51 7.14
CA ARG A 173 50.43 24.29 7.38
C ARG A 173 50.38 23.52 8.72
N ALA A 174 50.03 22.24 8.64
CA ALA A 174 50.88 21.06 8.96
C ALA A 174 49.98 19.79 8.95
N SER A 175 50.06 18.92 7.95
CA SER A 175 50.97 17.76 7.84
C SER A 175 50.90 16.76 9.00
N ARG A 176 50.36 15.57 8.69
CA ARG A 176 50.86 14.19 8.99
C ARG A 176 49.65 13.24 8.80
N ARG A 177 49.50 12.52 7.68
CA ARG A 177 50.13 11.21 7.37
C ARG A 177 50.52 10.45 8.64
N ILE A 178 49.99 9.24 8.82
CA ILE A 178 50.75 7.98 8.92
C ILE A 178 49.78 6.79 9.07
N CYS A 179 49.89 5.89 8.09
CA CYS A 179 49.88 4.44 8.15
C CYS A 179 48.77 3.66 8.88
N SER A 180 47.99 2.90 8.10
CA SER A 180 47.73 1.47 8.40
C SER A 180 49.06 0.70 8.45
N PRO A 181 49.16 -0.39 9.21
CA PRO A 181 49.03 -1.69 8.54
C PRO A 181 48.43 -2.84 9.41
N SER A 182 47.73 -3.73 8.71
CA SER A 182 47.86 -5.21 8.74
C SER A 182 47.77 -6.03 10.04
N ARG A 183 47.15 -7.22 9.85
CA ARG A 183 47.54 -8.57 10.35
C ARG A 183 46.62 -9.16 11.46
N THR A 184 45.66 -10.05 11.13
CA THR A 184 45.71 -11.55 11.04
C THR A 184 45.47 -12.28 12.38
N ILE A 185 44.58 -13.31 12.34
CA ILE A 185 44.54 -14.60 13.09
C ILE A 185 43.46 -14.82 14.19
N ALA A 186 42.48 -15.66 13.79
CA ALA A 186 41.80 -16.84 14.41
C ALA A 186 41.03 -16.83 15.76
N PRO A 187 39.93 -17.64 15.84
CA PRO A 187 39.50 -18.35 17.05
C PRO A 187 40.00 -19.81 17.09
N CYS A 188 40.28 -20.30 18.29
CA CYS A 188 40.24 -21.73 18.67
C CYS A 188 38.96 -21.99 19.47
#